data_AF-A0A803QDE6-F1
#
_entry.id   AF-A0A803QDE6-F1
#
_cell.length_a   1.000
_cell.length_b   1.000
_cell.length_c   1.000
_cell.angle_alpha   90.00
_cell.angle_beta   90.00
_cell.angle_gamma   90.00
#
_symmetry.space_group_name_H-M   'P 1'
#
loop_
_entity.id
_entity.type
_entity.pdbx_description
1 polymer ?
#
loop_
_entity_poly.entity_id
_entity_poly.type
_entity_poly.pdbx_seq_one_letter_code
_entity_poly.pdbx_strand_id
1 'polypeptide(L)'
;MALENGDKAKDESSPVAAVAAAMMKDWTLFMLRLACFLATASATIVMALNKEKKTLVVATIGTSPVTATLTAKFQYDPAFVFFVVANGLASLHNLLMIALDIFKHKLSDKGLCLVIIPIFDMLIVALAAAGDGAATFMAELGKNGNSHARWNKICDKFGTYCERGEGALIASFIGLILLLVITVLSILKLHAKPKLTTTHTSSVIP
;
A
#
# COMPACT_ATOMS: atom_id res chain seq x y z
N MET A 1 34.85 -40.00 -47.02
CA MET A 1 34.43 -38.58 -47.12
C MET A 1 33.19 -38.44 -46.24
N ALA A 2 33.33 -38.30 -44.92
CA ALA A 2 33.69 -37.11 -44.14
C ALA A 2 32.57 -36.03 -44.12
N LEU A 3 31.89 -35.97 -42.95
CA LEU A 3 31.35 -34.79 -42.21
C LEU A 3 30.25 -33.96 -42.92
N GLU A 4 29.10 -33.70 -42.28
CA GLU A 4 29.00 -32.77 -41.14
C GLU A 4 27.89 -33.13 -40.13
N ASN A 5 28.21 -32.85 -38.86
CA ASN A 5 27.47 -33.10 -37.62
C ASN A 5 26.69 -31.86 -37.19
N GLY A 6 25.66 -32.09 -36.37
CA GLY A 6 25.24 -31.22 -35.25
C GLY A 6 24.39 -29.99 -35.63
N ASP A 7 23.38 -29.59 -34.87
CA ASP A 7 23.10 -29.89 -33.48
C ASP A 7 21.60 -29.64 -33.19
N LYS A 8 21.02 -30.53 -32.38
CA LYS A 8 19.69 -30.37 -31.81
C LYS A 8 19.85 -29.68 -30.46
N ALA A 9 19.56 -28.39 -30.38
CA ALA A 9 19.33 -27.76 -29.08
C ALA A 9 17.89 -28.09 -28.62
N LYS A 10 17.79 -29.14 -27.79
CA LYS A 10 16.61 -29.41 -26.96
C LYS A 10 16.49 -28.27 -25.96
N ASP A 11 15.31 -27.67 -25.89
CA ASP A 11 14.89 -26.81 -24.79
C ASP A 11 14.73 -27.68 -23.53
N GLU A 12 15.87 -27.99 -22.91
CA GLU A 12 15.93 -28.61 -21.59
C GLU A 12 15.93 -27.48 -20.56
N SER A 13 14.79 -26.80 -20.43
CA SER A 13 14.53 -25.96 -19.27
C SER A 13 14.44 -26.87 -18.05
N SER A 14 15.57 -27.09 -17.40
CA SER A 14 15.71 -27.97 -16.24
C SER A 14 14.59 -27.68 -15.22
N PRO A 15 13.91 -28.68 -14.65
CA PRO A 15 12.85 -28.47 -13.66
C PRO A 15 13.35 -27.65 -12.46
N VAL A 16 14.65 -27.66 -12.20
CA VAL A 16 15.34 -26.85 -11.19
C VAL A 16 15.36 -25.35 -11.55
N ALA A 17 15.50 -24.98 -12.84
CA ALA A 17 15.50 -23.59 -13.30
C ALA A 17 14.09 -22.98 -13.30
N ALA A 18 13.08 -23.78 -13.68
CA ALA A 18 11.68 -23.38 -13.59
C ALA A 18 11.21 -23.24 -12.13
N VAL A 19 11.65 -24.15 -11.24
CA VAL A 19 11.40 -24.05 -9.79
C VAL A 19 12.16 -22.86 -9.17
N ALA A 20 13.40 -22.58 -9.59
CA ALA A 20 14.16 -21.42 -9.14
C ALA A 20 13.53 -20.09 -9.61
N ALA A 21 13.06 -20.00 -10.85
CA ALA A 21 12.37 -18.81 -11.36
C ALA A 21 10.99 -18.60 -10.70
N ALA A 22 10.28 -19.69 -10.39
CA ALA A 22 9.02 -19.64 -9.64
C ALA A 22 9.25 -19.24 -8.16
N MET A 23 10.26 -19.83 -7.50
CA MET A 23 10.68 -19.47 -6.13
C MET A 23 11.10 -18.01 -6.02
N MET A 24 11.87 -17.51 -6.98
CA MET A 24 12.32 -16.11 -7.00
C MET A 24 11.12 -15.15 -7.10
N LYS A 25 10.11 -15.49 -7.93
CA LYS A 25 8.92 -14.65 -8.12
C LYS A 25 7.95 -14.69 -6.94
N ASP A 26 7.94 -15.75 -6.13
CA ASP A 26 7.13 -15.82 -4.90
C ASP A 26 7.83 -15.13 -3.73
N TRP A 27 9.15 -15.29 -3.60
CA TRP A 27 9.95 -14.56 -2.61
C TRP A 27 9.94 -13.04 -2.83
N THR A 28 10.00 -12.57 -4.08
CA THR A 28 9.88 -11.15 -4.40
C THR A 28 8.54 -10.56 -3.93
N LEU A 29 7.42 -11.27 -4.13
CA LEU A 29 6.11 -10.81 -3.66
C LEU A 29 6.05 -10.73 -2.13
N PHE A 30 6.60 -11.74 -1.45
CA PHE A 30 6.69 -11.75 0.01
C PHE A 30 7.46 -10.54 0.55
N MET A 31 8.65 -10.27 -0.02
CA MET A 31 9.47 -9.12 0.38
C MET A 31 8.79 -7.79 0.09
N LEU A 32 8.09 -7.68 -1.04
CA LEU A 32 7.37 -6.48 -1.42
C LEU A 32 6.19 -6.20 -0.46
N ARG A 33 5.44 -7.24 -0.07
CA ARG A 33 4.37 -7.14 0.93
C ARG A 33 4.92 -6.76 2.30
N LEU A 34 6.06 -7.32 2.71
CA LEU A 34 6.70 -6.96 3.98
C LEU A 34 7.15 -5.49 3.99
N ALA A 35 7.80 -5.04 2.92
CA ALA A 35 8.20 -3.64 2.78
C ALA A 35 6.99 -2.69 2.81
N CYS A 36 5.91 -3.06 2.11
CA CYS A 36 4.67 -2.29 2.12
C CYS A 36 4.01 -2.24 3.51
N PHE A 37 4.00 -3.37 4.23
CA PHE A 37 3.50 -3.42 5.61
C PHE A 37 4.27 -2.45 6.51
N LEU A 38 5.60 -2.43 6.43
CA LEU A 38 6.43 -1.52 7.23
C LEU A 38 6.20 -0.05 6.86
N ALA A 39 6.07 0.25 5.57
CA ALA A 39 5.79 1.60 5.09
C ALA A 39 4.43 2.12 5.61
N THR A 40 3.36 1.35 5.38
CA THR A 40 1.99 1.73 5.81
C THR A 40 1.83 1.73 7.33
N ALA A 41 2.47 0.80 8.06
CA ALA A 41 2.47 0.78 9.51
C ALA A 41 3.20 1.99 10.09
N SER A 42 4.39 2.32 9.57
CA SER A 42 5.14 3.50 10.02
C SER A 42 4.37 4.80 9.78
N ALA A 43 3.76 4.97 8.59
CA ALA A 43 2.89 6.10 8.28
C ALA A 43 1.71 6.21 9.27
N THR A 44 1.02 5.09 9.51
CA THR A 44 -0.11 5.01 10.46
C THR A 44 0.32 5.40 11.87
N ILE A 45 1.42 4.83 12.37
CA ILE A 45 1.91 5.06 13.74
C ILE A 45 2.37 6.50 13.90
N VAL A 46 3.17 7.03 12.97
CA VAL A 46 3.67 8.42 13.04
C VAL A 46 2.49 9.39 13.04
N MET A 47 1.50 9.19 12.16
CA MET A 47 0.36 10.09 12.07
C MET A 47 -0.61 9.95 13.26
N ALA A 48 -0.87 8.73 13.73
CA ALA A 48 -1.73 8.48 14.89
C ALA A 48 -1.14 9.00 16.20
N LEU A 49 0.19 8.97 16.34
CA LEU A 49 0.87 9.52 17.51
C LEU A 49 1.16 11.03 17.36
N ASN A 50 0.81 11.63 16.22
CA ASN A 50 1.08 13.03 15.95
C ASN A 50 0.15 13.95 16.77
N LYS A 51 0.75 14.61 17.76
CA LYS A 51 0.07 15.56 18.65
C LYS A 51 1.01 16.71 18.97
N GLU A 52 0.50 17.93 18.89
CA GLU A 52 1.23 19.14 19.31
C GLU A 52 0.28 20.09 20.04
N LYS A 53 0.72 20.66 21.16
CA LYS A 53 -0.04 21.64 21.94
C LYS A 53 0.71 22.96 21.93
N LYS A 54 0.03 24.05 21.57
CA LYS A 54 0.60 25.40 21.58
C LYS A 54 -0.39 26.38 22.21
N THR A 55 0.12 27.23 23.09
CA THR A 55 -0.62 28.39 23.61
C THR A 55 -0.55 29.50 22.57
N LEU A 56 -1.71 29.88 22.04
CA LEU A 56 -1.83 31.00 21.09
C LEU A 56 -2.66 32.10 21.76
N VAL A 57 -2.30 33.35 21.53
CA VAL A 57 -3.11 34.49 21.99
C VAL A 57 -4.29 34.61 21.03
N VAL A 58 -5.49 34.24 21.49
CA VAL A 58 -6.69 34.15 20.62
C VAL A 58 -7.50 35.45 20.68
N ALA A 59 -7.32 36.25 21.72
CA ALA A 59 -7.88 37.59 21.79
C ALA A 59 -7.00 38.50 22.66
N THR A 60 -7.00 39.79 22.38
CA THR A 60 -6.47 40.80 23.32
C THR A 60 -7.67 41.65 23.74
N ILE A 61 -8.03 41.62 25.02
CA ILE A 61 -9.14 42.41 25.57
C ILE A 61 -8.49 43.56 26.36
N GLY A 62 -8.53 44.77 25.80
CA GLY A 62 -7.79 45.92 26.37
C GLY A 62 -6.28 45.77 26.20
N THR A 63 -5.53 45.79 27.30
CA THR A 63 -4.05 45.60 27.36
C THR A 63 -3.61 44.20 27.81
N SER A 64 -4.56 43.29 28.10
CA SER A 64 -4.25 41.94 28.59
C SER A 64 -4.42 40.89 27.47
N PRO A 65 -3.37 40.14 27.11
CA PRO A 65 -3.47 39.06 26.14
C PRO A 65 -4.21 37.86 26.73
N VAL A 66 -5.31 37.45 26.10
CA VAL A 66 -6.05 36.22 26.42
C VAL A 66 -5.44 35.07 25.63
N THR A 67 -4.64 34.26 26.32
CA THR A 67 -4.03 33.05 25.78
C THR A 67 -5.01 31.88 25.81
N ALA A 68 -5.25 31.23 24.68
CA ALA A 68 -5.92 29.93 24.63
C ALA A 68 -4.94 28.84 24.16
N THR A 69 -4.97 27.70 24.84
CA THR A 69 -4.16 26.53 24.47
C THR A 69 -4.83 25.78 23.32
N LEU A 70 -4.35 26.01 22.10
CA LEU A 70 -4.82 25.28 20.92
C LEU A 70 -4.02 23.98 20.78
N THR A 71 -4.74 22.87 20.64
CA THR A 71 -4.16 21.53 20.51
C THR A 71 -4.38 21.05 19.08
N ALA A 72 -3.31 20.88 18.32
CA ALA A 72 -3.35 20.22 17.02
C ALA A 72 -3.20 18.70 17.25
N LYS A 73 -4.23 17.95 16.86
CA LYS A 73 -4.25 16.48 16.90
C LYS A 73 -4.82 15.97 15.59
N PHE A 74 -4.33 14.82 15.14
CA PHE A 74 -4.87 14.15 13.95
C PHE A 74 -6.38 13.90 14.03
N GLN A 75 -6.93 13.67 15.23
CA GLN A 75 -8.35 13.39 15.45
C GLN A 75 -9.30 14.56 15.14
N TYR A 76 -8.78 15.79 15.07
CA TYR A 76 -9.59 16.96 14.76
C TYR A 76 -9.78 17.19 13.26
N ASP A 77 -9.03 16.48 12.43
CA ASP A 77 -9.16 16.55 10.98
C ASP A 77 -9.66 15.20 10.43
N PRO A 78 -10.89 15.15 9.89
CA PRO A 78 -11.44 13.90 9.37
C PRO A 78 -10.61 13.31 8.23
N ALA A 79 -9.86 14.12 7.47
CA ALA A 79 -9.00 13.61 6.41
C ALA A 79 -7.81 12.82 6.98
N PHE A 80 -7.20 13.31 8.06
CA PHE A 80 -6.11 12.61 8.72
C PHE A 80 -6.57 11.37 9.47
N VAL A 81 -7.79 11.39 10.03
CA VAL A 81 -8.41 10.17 10.58
C VAL A 81 -8.62 9.14 9.48
N PHE A 82 -9.18 9.55 8.33
CA PHE A 82 -9.39 8.65 7.21
C PHE A 82 -8.08 8.05 6.67
N PHE A 83 -7.03 8.87 6.55
CA PHE A 83 -5.68 8.41 6.21
C PHE A 83 -5.15 7.33 7.16
N VAL A 84 -5.27 7.54 8.48
CA VAL A 84 -4.83 6.56 9.49
C VAL A 84 -5.63 5.26 9.39
N VAL A 85 -6.95 5.35 9.17
CA VAL A 85 -7.81 4.17 9.00
C VAL A 85 -7.47 3.43 7.71
N ALA A 86 -7.32 4.14 6.59
CA ALA A 86 -7.00 3.56 5.29
C ALA A 86 -5.63 2.84 5.31
N ASN A 87 -4.60 3.50 5.84
CA ASN A 87 -3.27 2.90 5.98
C ASN A 87 -3.22 1.77 7.01
N GLY A 88 -4.02 1.86 8.08
CA GLY A 88 -4.20 0.76 9.03
C GLY A 88 -4.81 -0.47 8.38
N LEU A 89 -5.87 -0.31 7.56
CA LEU A 89 -6.46 -1.40 6.78
C LEU A 89 -5.47 -1.96 5.76
N ALA A 90 -4.69 -1.10 5.09
CA ALA A 90 -3.65 -1.53 4.17
C ALA A 90 -2.57 -2.37 4.86
N SER A 91 -2.16 -1.97 6.06
CA SER A 91 -1.20 -2.72 6.88
C SER A 91 -1.76 -4.10 7.29
N LEU A 92 -2.99 -4.14 7.81
CA LEU A 92 -3.67 -5.39 8.16
C LEU A 92 -3.83 -6.33 6.95
N HIS A 93 -4.20 -5.78 5.79
CA HIS A 93 -4.33 -6.54 4.56
C HIS A 93 -3.00 -7.17 4.12
N ASN A 94 -1.91 -6.40 4.13
CA ASN A 94 -0.59 -6.93 3.80
C ASN A 94 -0.15 -8.02 4.79
N LEU A 95 -0.41 -7.85 6.09
CA LEU A 95 -0.12 -8.85 7.10
C LEU A 95 -0.93 -10.14 6.88
N LEU A 96 -2.22 -10.02 6.55
CA LEU A 96 -3.08 -11.16 6.21
C LEU A 96 -2.55 -11.90 4.99
N MET A 97 -2.14 -11.18 3.95
CA MET A 97 -1.58 -11.80 2.73
C MET A 97 -0.27 -12.53 3.00
N ILE A 98 0.62 -11.96 3.82
CA ILE A 98 1.85 -12.61 4.28
C ILE A 98 1.52 -13.90 5.05
N ALA A 99 0.53 -13.86 5.96
CA ALA A 99 0.10 -15.03 6.70
C ALA A 99 -0.46 -16.11 5.75
N LEU A 100 -1.30 -15.73 4.79
CA LEU A 100 -1.84 -16.66 3.79
C LEU A 100 -0.74 -17.33 2.97
N ASP A 101 0.31 -16.62 2.58
CA ASP A 101 1.44 -17.21 1.84
C ASP A 101 2.22 -18.22 2.70
N ILE A 102 2.36 -17.99 4.01
CA ILE A 102 2.97 -18.95 4.95
C ILE A 102 2.08 -20.19 5.15
N PHE A 103 0.77 -19.99 5.38
CA PHE A 103 -0.17 -21.07 5.66
C PHE A 103 -0.62 -21.84 4.41
N LYS A 104 -0.42 -21.28 3.20
CA LYS A 104 -0.78 -21.90 1.91
C LYS A 104 -0.17 -23.29 1.72
N HIS A 105 0.98 -23.56 2.33
CA HIS A 105 1.62 -24.87 2.27
C HIS A 105 0.77 -25.98 2.90
N LYS A 106 -0.26 -25.64 3.69
CA LYS A 106 -1.13 -26.56 4.42
C LYS A 106 -2.56 -26.65 3.85
N LEU A 107 -2.97 -25.74 2.96
CA LEU A 107 -4.35 -25.65 2.43
C LEU A 107 -4.43 -26.12 0.97
N SER A 108 -5.33 -27.07 0.70
CA SER A 108 -5.46 -27.79 -0.59
C SER A 108 -6.07 -26.96 -1.73
N ASP A 109 -6.70 -25.82 -1.43
CA ASP A 109 -7.56 -25.10 -2.39
C ASP A 109 -6.83 -23.94 -3.11
N LYS A 110 -6.10 -24.26 -4.18
CA LYS A 110 -5.18 -23.34 -4.86
C LYS A 110 -5.87 -22.37 -5.84
N GLY A 111 -7.09 -22.67 -6.29
CA GLY A 111 -7.77 -21.94 -7.37
C GLY A 111 -8.48 -20.66 -6.93
N LEU A 112 -9.37 -20.77 -5.94
CA LEU A 112 -10.21 -19.65 -5.47
C LEU A 112 -9.38 -18.52 -4.84
N CYS A 113 -8.32 -18.88 -4.11
CA CYS A 113 -7.43 -17.94 -3.45
C CYS A 113 -6.72 -17.00 -4.44
N LEU A 114 -6.42 -17.45 -5.66
CA LEU A 114 -5.68 -16.64 -6.65
C LEU A 114 -6.52 -15.50 -7.28
N VAL A 115 -7.84 -15.62 -7.30
CA VAL A 115 -8.74 -14.60 -7.86
C VAL A 115 -9.13 -13.57 -6.80
N ILE A 116 -9.28 -13.99 -5.55
CA ILE A 116 -9.71 -13.10 -4.45
C ILE A 116 -8.59 -12.11 -4.07
N ILE A 117 -7.32 -12.53 -4.09
CA ILE A 117 -6.17 -11.68 -3.74
C ILE A 117 -6.11 -10.37 -4.54
N PRO A 118 -6.10 -10.37 -5.89
CA PRO A 118 -6.00 -9.12 -6.67
C PRO A 118 -7.21 -8.20 -6.50
N ILE A 119 -8.40 -8.74 -6.20
CA ILE A 119 -9.61 -7.95 -5.96
C ILE A 119 -9.47 -7.16 -4.65
N PHE A 120 -9.06 -7.84 -3.57
CA PHE A 120 -8.81 -7.15 -2.30
C PHE A 120 -7.61 -6.21 -2.38
N ASP A 121 -6.53 -6.58 -3.10
CA ASP A 121 -5.38 -5.69 -3.33
C ASP A 121 -5.85 -4.38 -4.02
N MET A 122 -6.69 -4.45 -5.06
CA MET A 122 -7.27 -3.27 -5.72
C MET A 122 -8.16 -2.42 -4.80
N LEU A 123 -8.98 -3.07 -3.96
CA LEU A 123 -9.82 -2.35 -2.99
C LEU A 123 -8.96 -1.54 -2.01
N ILE A 124 -7.87 -2.13 -1.53
CA ILE A 124 -6.95 -1.47 -0.61
C ILE A 124 -6.18 -0.35 -1.29
N VAL A 125 -5.74 -0.53 -2.53
CA VAL A 125 -5.14 0.56 -3.34
C VAL A 125 -6.11 1.74 -3.44
N ALA A 126 -7.36 1.50 -3.82
CA ALA A 126 -8.35 2.56 -3.98
C ALA A 126 -8.61 3.29 -2.66
N LEU A 127 -8.74 2.53 -1.56
CA LEU A 127 -8.93 3.08 -0.23
C LEU A 127 -7.75 3.94 0.23
N ALA A 128 -6.52 3.44 0.07
CA ALA A 128 -5.30 4.15 0.44
C ALA A 128 -5.10 5.40 -0.41
N ALA A 129 -5.30 5.32 -1.73
CA ALA A 129 -5.22 6.48 -2.62
C ALA A 129 -6.22 7.58 -2.25
N ALA A 130 -7.45 7.22 -1.89
CA ALA A 130 -8.45 8.17 -1.42
C ALA A 130 -8.04 8.84 -0.09
N GLY A 131 -7.51 8.06 0.86
CA GLY A 131 -7.02 8.56 2.14
C GLY A 131 -5.83 9.50 1.99
N ASP A 132 -4.85 9.10 1.19
CA ASP A 132 -3.63 9.87 0.91
C ASP A 132 -3.96 11.16 0.17
N GLY A 133 -4.87 11.12 -0.81
CA GLY A 133 -5.33 12.31 -1.52
C GLY A 133 -6.02 13.32 -0.59
N ALA A 134 -6.92 12.86 0.28
CA ALA A 134 -7.61 13.73 1.25
C ALA A 134 -6.62 14.36 2.25
N ALA A 135 -5.70 13.56 2.79
CA ALA A 135 -4.71 14.04 3.73
C ALA A 135 -3.68 14.99 3.08
N THR A 136 -3.29 14.73 1.84
CA THR A 136 -2.42 15.63 1.07
C THR A 136 -3.08 16.98 0.85
N PHE A 137 -4.37 17.00 0.51
CA PHE A 137 -5.12 18.25 0.36
C PHE A 137 -5.15 19.06 1.66
N MET A 138 -5.42 18.42 2.81
CA MET A 138 -5.41 19.10 4.10
C MET A 138 -4.00 19.53 4.53
N ALA A 139 -2.97 18.75 4.22
CA ALA A 139 -1.58 19.12 4.47
C ALA A 139 -1.17 20.37 3.66
N GLU A 140 -1.59 20.43 2.39
CA GLU A 140 -1.34 21.58 1.53
C GLU A 140 -2.06 22.83 2.04
N LEU A 141 -3.33 22.70 2.45
CA LEU A 141 -4.05 23.78 3.14
C LEU A 141 -3.38 24.20 4.46
N GLY A 142 -2.81 23.26 5.20
CA GLY A 142 -2.07 23.53 6.43
C GLY A 142 -0.78 24.33 6.18
N LYS A 143 -0.07 24.03 5.10
CA LYS A 143 1.24 24.63 4.74
C LYS A 143 1.08 25.97 4.02
N ASN A 144 0.20 26.03 3.02
CA ASN A 144 0.06 27.19 2.16
C ASN A 144 -1.15 28.06 2.50
N GLY A 145 -2.18 27.50 3.12
CA GLY A 145 -3.44 28.19 3.39
C GLY A 145 -4.20 28.52 2.11
N ASN A 146 -5.33 29.22 2.26
CA ASN A 146 -6.11 29.74 1.15
C ASN A 146 -6.80 31.03 1.57
N SER A 147 -6.31 32.18 1.08
CA SER A 147 -6.86 33.50 1.41
C SER A 147 -8.30 33.67 0.93
N HIS A 148 -8.66 33.08 -0.22
CA HIS A 148 -10.02 33.17 -0.78
C HIS A 148 -11.04 32.41 0.08
N ALA A 149 -10.63 31.26 0.64
CA ALA A 149 -11.44 30.50 1.58
C ALA A 149 -11.27 30.93 3.05
N ARG A 150 -10.49 32.00 3.31
CA ARG A 150 -10.09 32.47 4.66
C ARG A 150 -9.44 31.39 5.52
N TRP A 151 -8.76 30.42 4.90
CA TRP A 151 -8.02 29.37 5.57
C TRP A 151 -6.60 29.84 5.86
N ASN A 152 -6.28 30.03 7.14
CA ASN A 152 -4.96 30.51 7.55
C ASN A 152 -3.96 29.35 7.65
N LYS A 153 -2.67 29.65 7.44
CA LYS A 153 -1.60 28.66 7.58
C LYS A 153 -1.53 28.13 9.01
N ILE A 154 -1.51 26.80 9.15
CA ILE A 154 -1.45 26.10 10.44
C ILE A 154 -0.01 25.72 10.75
N CYS A 155 0.76 25.33 9.74
CA CYS A 155 2.14 24.86 9.91
C CYS A 155 3.11 25.93 10.41
N ASP A 156 2.81 27.22 10.23
CA ASP A 156 3.57 28.32 10.82
C ASP A 156 3.54 28.31 12.36
N LYS A 157 2.50 27.72 12.95
CA LYS A 157 2.32 27.63 14.42
C LYS A 157 2.66 26.23 14.96
N PHE A 158 2.40 25.19 14.18
CA PHE A 158 2.57 23.78 14.54
C PHE A 158 3.56 23.08 13.60
N GLY A 159 4.79 23.59 13.55
CA GLY A 159 5.81 23.12 12.61
C GLY A 159 6.18 21.65 12.81
N THR A 160 6.36 21.20 14.05
CA THR A 160 6.72 19.81 14.35
C THR A 160 5.60 18.84 14.00
N TYR A 161 4.34 19.21 14.24
CA TYR A 161 3.18 18.45 13.80
C TYR A 161 3.17 18.30 12.28
N CYS A 162 3.37 19.39 11.54
CA CYS A 162 3.36 19.36 10.09
C CYS A 162 4.54 18.58 9.51
N GLU A 163 5.75 18.72 10.05
CA GLU A 163 6.94 17.97 9.58
C GLU A 163 6.76 16.46 9.78
N ARG A 164 6.24 16.03 10.94
CA ARG A 164 5.92 14.62 11.19
C ARG A 164 4.80 14.11 10.30
N GLY A 165 3.79 14.95 10.03
CA GLY A 165 2.68 14.62 9.13
C GLY A 165 3.15 14.46 7.68
N GLU A 166 4.01 15.36 7.19
CA GLU A 166 4.62 15.29 5.87
C GLU A 166 5.47 14.01 5.72
N GLY A 167 6.27 13.67 6.74
CA GLY A 167 7.01 12.40 6.76
C GLY A 167 6.10 11.17 6.70
N ALA A 168 4.98 11.17 7.43
CA ALA A 168 4.01 10.09 7.39
C ALA A 168 3.33 9.97 6.02
N LEU A 169 2.99 11.09 5.39
CA LEU A 169 2.43 11.12 4.03
C LEU A 169 3.40 10.53 3.01
N ILE A 170 4.68 10.92 3.05
CA ILE A 170 5.69 10.39 2.14
C ILE A 170 5.82 8.88 2.30
N ALA A 171 5.89 8.38 3.55
CA ALA A 171 5.95 6.95 3.82
C ALA A 171 4.71 6.20 3.30
N SER A 172 3.53 6.80 3.40
CA SER A 172 2.28 6.25 2.86
C SER A 172 2.29 6.17 1.34
N PHE A 173 2.69 7.23 0.64
CA PHE A 173 2.79 7.23 -0.82
C PHE A 173 3.75 6.17 -1.33
N ILE A 174 4.87 5.95 -0.64
CA ILE A 174 5.77 4.84 -0.94
C ILE A 174 5.02 3.51 -0.78
N GLY A 175 4.30 3.32 0.33
CA GLY A 175 3.45 2.15 0.55
C GLY A 175 2.39 1.95 -0.55
N LEU A 176 1.72 3.02 -0.99
CA LEU A 176 0.73 3.00 -2.06
C LEU A 176 1.33 2.57 -3.40
N ILE A 177 2.52 3.08 -3.75
CA ILE A 177 3.24 2.66 -4.95
C ILE A 177 3.61 1.18 -4.86
N LEU A 178 4.07 0.70 -3.70
CA LEU A 178 4.37 -0.71 -3.50
C LEU A 178 3.11 -1.57 -3.64
N LEU A 179 1.96 -1.16 -3.07
CA LEU A 179 0.66 -1.82 -3.25
C LEU A 179 0.25 -1.91 -4.72
N LEU A 180 0.43 -0.83 -5.48
CA LEU A 180 0.16 -0.82 -6.92
C LEU A 180 1.03 -1.85 -7.66
N VAL A 181 2.33 -1.88 -7.38
CA VAL A 181 3.27 -2.85 -7.97
C VAL A 181 2.87 -4.28 -7.60
N ILE A 182 2.54 -4.55 -6.32
CA ILE A 182 2.04 -5.86 -5.86
C ILE A 182 0.80 -6.27 -6.66
N THR A 183 -0.15 -5.36 -6.81
CA THR A 183 -1.42 -5.60 -7.49
C THR A 183 -1.20 -5.96 -8.96
N VAL A 184 -0.36 -5.20 -9.67
CA VAL A 184 -0.01 -5.47 -11.07
C VAL A 184 0.67 -6.84 -11.20
N LEU A 185 1.63 -7.15 -10.34
CA LEU A 185 2.29 -8.47 -10.34
C LEU A 185 1.31 -9.61 -10.07
N SER A 186 0.37 -9.45 -9.14
CA SER A 186 -0.70 -10.41 -8.85
C SER A 186 -1.57 -10.68 -10.09
N ILE A 187 -1.99 -9.63 -10.81
CA ILE A 187 -2.79 -9.75 -12.04
C ILE A 187 -2.00 -10.43 -13.15
N LEU A 188 -0.72 -10.06 -13.34
CA LEU A 188 0.14 -10.70 -14.32
C LEU A 188 0.32 -12.20 -14.04
N LYS A 189 0.44 -12.60 -12.76
CA LYS A 189 0.49 -14.04 -12.39
C LYS A 189 -0.83 -14.75 -12.68
N LEU A 190 -1.97 -14.06 -12.53
CA LEU A 190 -3.28 -14.63 -12.85
C LEU A 190 -3.42 -14.86 -14.37
N HIS A 191 -3.02 -13.89 -15.20
CA HIS A 191 -3.08 -13.99 -16.65
C HIS A 191 -2.04 -14.97 -17.25
N ALA A 192 -0.89 -15.12 -16.61
CA ALA A 192 0.15 -16.05 -17.06
C ALA A 192 -0.17 -17.54 -16.78
N LYS A 193 -1.22 -17.85 -16.01
CA LYS A 193 -1.70 -19.23 -15.89
C LYS A 193 -2.51 -19.55 -17.15
N PRO A 194 -2.08 -20.50 -18.00
CA PRO A 194 -2.88 -20.91 -19.14
C PRO A 194 -4.23 -21.39 -18.62
N LYS A 195 -5.32 -20.84 -19.19
CA LYS A 195 -6.67 -21.40 -19.02
C LYS A 195 -6.55 -22.89 -19.27
N LEU A 196 -6.83 -23.70 -18.24
CA LEU A 196 -6.93 -25.15 -18.40
C LEU A 196 -8.02 -25.37 -19.45
N THR A 197 -7.62 -25.65 -20.68
CA THR A 197 -8.54 -25.97 -21.78
C THR A 197 -9.45 -27.08 -21.26
N THR A 198 -10.75 -26.77 -21.14
CA THR A 198 -11.80 -27.77 -21.02
C THR A 198 -11.79 -28.58 -22.32
N THR A 199 -10.89 -29.55 -22.41
CA THR A 199 -10.97 -30.60 -23.41
C THR A 199 -12.07 -31.54 -22.94
N HIS A 200 -13.31 -31.23 -23.29
CA HIS A 200 -14.38 -32.22 -23.20
C HIS A 200 -14.06 -33.29 -24.23
N THR A 201 -13.64 -34.44 -23.72
CA THR A 201 -13.32 -35.66 -24.43
C THR A 201 -14.50 -36.08 -25.31
N SER A 202 -14.37 -36.01 -26.64
CA SER A 202 -15.15 -36.86 -27.53
C SER A 202 -14.61 -38.28 -27.41
N SER A 203 -15.21 -39.10 -26.54
CA SER A 203 -15.06 -40.55 -26.62
C SER A 203 -16.00 -41.08 -27.70
N VAL A 204 -15.40 -41.41 -28.84
CA VAL A 204 -15.87 -42.46 -29.76
C VAL A 204 -16.08 -43.76 -28.96
N ILE A 205 -17.12 -44.54 -29.31
CA ILE A 205 -17.25 -46.02 -29.33
C ILE A 205 -18.77 -46.39 -29.36
N PRO A 206 -19.21 -47.50 -29.99
CA PRO A 206 -18.53 -48.41 -30.92
C PRO A 206 -19.00 -48.28 -32.38
#